data_AF-L7DZF3-F1
#
_entry.id   AF-L7DZF3-F1
#
_cell.length_a   1.000
_cell.length_b   1.000
_cell.length_c   1.000
_cell.angle_alpha   90.00
_cell.angle_beta   90.00
_cell.angle_gamma   90.00
#
_symmetry.space_group_name_H-M   'P 1'
#
loop_
_entity.id
_entity.type
_entity.pdbx_description
1 polymer ?
#
loop_
_entity_poly.entity_id
_entity_poly.type
_entity_poly.pdbx_seq_one_letter_code
_entity_poly.pdbx_strand_id
1 'polypeptide(L)'
;MEKLFYDVSIYQVKVITSMITFIEIVTHPARIGNQELVEQYRTYFTRSSQITLLPIDLSIANEAITLRTQYTLKTPDAIQLGTALAYSATYIITNDRQWKQLTPQNVLLVDEM
;
A
#
# COMPACT_ATOMS: atom_id res chain seq x y z
N MET A 1 9.47 3.90 7.17
CA MET A 1 8.73 2.65 6.90
C MET A 1 8.80 1.70 8.09
N GLU A 2 9.98 1.43 8.65
CA GLU A 2 10.12 0.63 9.88
C GLU A 2 9.33 1.19 11.07
N LYS A 3 9.35 2.52 11.29
CA LYS A 3 8.51 3.19 12.31
C LYS A 3 7.01 2.87 12.12
N LEU A 4 6.49 3.04 10.90
CA LEU A 4 5.09 2.73 10.57
C LEU A 4 4.76 1.27 10.89
N PHE A 5 5.66 0.36 10.53
CA PHE A 5 5.48 -1.07 10.79
C PHE A 5 5.50 -1.43 12.28
N TYR A 6 6.34 -0.74 13.05
CA TYR A 6 6.36 -0.82 14.50
C TYR A 6 5.05 -0.30 15.10
N ASP A 7 4.61 0.89 14.70
CA ASP A 7 3.40 1.53 15.21
C ASP A 7 2.15 0.68 14.92
N VAL A 8 2.03 0.13 13.71
CA VAL A 8 0.92 -0.80 13.34
C VAL A 8 0.88 -2.02 14.25
N SER A 9 2.04 -2.54 14.66
CA SER A 9 2.09 -3.70 15.54
C SER A 9 1.55 -3.40 16.96
N ILE A 10 1.63 -2.15 17.40
CA ILE A 10 1.24 -1.69 18.74
C ILE A 10 -0.23 -1.27 18.79
N TYR A 11 -0.71 -0.53 17.79
CA TYR A 11 -2.00 0.17 17.87
C TYR A 11 -3.24 -0.63 17.43
N GLN A 12 -3.14 -1.97 17.28
CA GLN A 12 -4.23 -2.84 16.79
C GLN A 12 -4.91 -2.35 15.50
N VAL A 13 -4.16 -1.65 14.64
CA VAL A 13 -4.67 -1.19 13.35
C VAL A 13 -4.55 -2.32 12.34
N LYS A 14 -5.62 -2.60 11.60
CA LYS A 14 -5.54 -3.49 10.43
C LYS A 14 -5.05 -2.70 9.24
N VAL A 15 -3.97 -3.18 8.64
CA VAL A 15 -3.40 -2.61 7.43
C VAL A 15 -3.69 -3.55 6.27
N ILE A 16 -4.23 -2.99 5.20
CA ILE A 16 -4.33 -3.67 3.92
C ILE A 16 -3.37 -3.01 2.94
N THR A 17 -2.79 -3.81 2.04
CA THR A 17 -2.00 -3.25 0.95
C THR A 17 -2.03 -4.18 -0.27
N SER A 18 -1.58 -3.68 -1.41
CA SER A 18 -1.58 -4.44 -2.66
C SER A 18 -0.24 -5.16 -2.88
N MET A 19 -0.28 -6.18 -3.75
CA MET A 19 0.93 -6.81 -4.29
C MET A 19 1.92 -5.81 -4.92
N ILE A 20 1.44 -4.65 -5.40
CA ILE A 20 2.31 -3.59 -5.94
C ILE A 20 3.25 -3.05 -4.87
N THR A 21 2.74 -2.71 -3.69
CA THR A 21 3.55 -2.25 -2.56
C THR A 21 4.63 -3.27 -2.18
N PHE A 22 4.26 -4.55 -2.15
CA PHE A 22 5.21 -5.63 -1.87
C PHE A 22 6.32 -5.70 -2.93
N ILE A 23 5.97 -5.63 -4.22
CA ILE A 23 6.94 -5.62 -5.32
C ILE A 23 7.90 -4.43 -5.16
N GLU A 24 7.38 -3.22 -4.94
CA GLU A 24 8.18 -2.00 -4.81
C GLU A 24 9.17 -2.08 -3.64
N ILE A 25 8.68 -2.49 -2.47
CA ILE A 25 9.48 -2.56 -1.25
C ILE A 25 10.56 -3.63 -1.33
N VAL A 26 10.25 -4.82 -1.87
CA VAL A 26 11.21 -5.94 -1.92
C VAL A 26 12.21 -5.80 -3.07
N THR A 27 11.84 -5.10 -4.16
CA THR A 27 12.71 -4.95 -5.33
C THR A 27 14.00 -4.22 -5.00
N HIS A 28 13.97 -3.17 -4.17
CA HIS A 28 15.18 -2.41 -3.85
C HIS A 28 16.21 -3.23 -3.06
N PRO A 29 15.87 -3.88 -1.92
CA PRO A 29 16.76 -4.80 -1.21
C PRO A 29 17.30 -5.92 -2.09
N ALA A 30 16.45 -6.52 -2.93
CA ALA A 30 16.85 -7.57 -3.85
C ALA A 30 17.91 -7.07 -4.86
N ARG A 31 17.72 -5.86 -5.42
CA ARG A 31 18.64 -5.27 -6.39
C ARG A 31 20.03 -4.99 -5.80
N ILE A 32 20.11 -4.62 -4.52
CA ILE A 32 21.39 -4.37 -3.84
C ILE A 32 22.00 -5.62 -3.19
N GLY A 33 21.39 -6.79 -3.39
CA GLY A 33 21.87 -8.06 -2.86
C GLY A 33 21.67 -8.26 -1.35
N ASN A 34 20.85 -7.43 -0.70
CA ASN A 34 20.58 -7.54 0.73
C ASN A 34 19.48 -8.60 1.00
N GLN A 35 19.88 -9.87 1.02
CA GLN A 35 18.96 -11.01 1.22
C GLN A 35 18.30 -11.01 2.60
N GLU A 36 19.02 -10.53 3.63
CA GLU A 36 18.46 -10.43 4.97
C GLU A 36 17.23 -9.51 4.98
N LEU A 37 17.35 -8.33 4.38
CA LEU A 37 16.24 -7.37 4.31
C LEU A 37 15.09 -7.85 3.41
N VAL A 38 15.37 -8.60 2.34
CA VAL A 38 14.34 -9.28 1.54
C VAL A 38 13.51 -10.23 2.40
N GLU A 39 14.16 -11.09 3.18
CA GLU A 39 13.47 -12.07 4.02
C GLU A 39 12.73 -11.40 5.19
N GLN A 40 13.28 -10.32 5.75
CA GLN A 40 12.59 -9.51 6.75
C GLN A 40 11.27 -8.95 6.20
N TYR A 41 11.30 -8.29 5.03
CA TYR A 41 10.07 -7.75 4.42
C TYR A 41 9.09 -8.84 4.00
N ARG A 42 9.56 -9.95 3.43
CA ARG A 42 8.70 -11.11 3.13
C ARG A 42 7.99 -11.62 4.36
N THR A 43 8.74 -11.85 5.43
CA THR A 43 8.20 -12.33 6.71
C THR A 43 7.16 -11.35 7.24
N TYR A 44 7.45 -10.05 7.22
CA TYR A 44 6.56 -9.02 7.73
C TYR A 44 5.23 -8.96 6.96
N PHE A 45 5.25 -8.96 5.63
CA PHE A 45 4.02 -8.91 4.81
C PHE A 45 3.20 -10.21 4.83
N THR A 46 3.82 -11.36 5.08
CA THR A 46 3.15 -12.67 4.94
C THR A 46 2.84 -13.35 6.28
N ARG A 47 3.51 -12.96 7.37
CA ARG A 47 3.34 -13.56 8.70
C ARG A 47 2.78 -12.60 9.75
N SER A 48 2.59 -11.32 9.42
CA SER A 48 1.90 -10.39 10.32
C SER A 48 0.40 -10.69 10.38
N SER A 49 -0.17 -10.67 11.58
CA SER A 49 -1.62 -10.75 11.78
C SER A 49 -2.33 -9.40 11.57
N GLN A 50 -1.58 -8.30 11.58
CA GLN A 50 -2.08 -6.94 11.37
C GLN A 50 -2.13 -6.55 9.89
N ILE A 51 -1.32 -7.18 9.04
CA ILE A 51 -1.19 -6.84 7.62
C ILE A 51 -1.84 -7.89 6.74
N THR A 52 -2.71 -7.44 5.85
CA THR A 52 -3.26 -8.25 4.77
C THR A 52 -2.69 -7.78 3.44
N LEU A 53 -1.91 -8.65 2.80
CA LEU A 53 -1.44 -8.45 1.44
C LEU A 53 -2.48 -8.97 0.45
N LEU A 54 -3.10 -8.07 -0.32
CA LEU A 54 -4.21 -8.38 -1.21
C LEU A 54 -3.72 -8.70 -2.62
N PRO A 55 -4.16 -9.82 -3.23
CA PRO A 55 -3.96 -10.06 -4.66
C PRO A 55 -4.78 -9.05 -5.47
N ILE A 56 -4.36 -8.78 -6.70
CA ILE A 56 -5.12 -7.93 -7.62
C ILE A 56 -6.25 -8.76 -8.21
N ASP A 57 -7.50 -8.37 -7.97
CA ASP A 57 -8.69 -8.98 -8.55
C ASP A 57 -9.48 -7.98 -9.42
N LEU A 58 -10.64 -8.42 -9.93
CA LEU A 58 -11.48 -7.58 -10.79
C LEU A 58 -12.08 -6.36 -10.05
N SER A 59 -12.30 -6.44 -8.73
CA SER A 59 -12.81 -5.30 -7.97
C SER A 59 -11.77 -4.18 -7.92
N ILE A 60 -10.51 -4.53 -7.59
CA ILE A 60 -9.38 -3.59 -7.60
C ILE A 60 -9.13 -3.07 -9.02
N ALA A 61 -9.21 -3.94 -10.03
CA ALA A 61 -9.01 -3.54 -11.42
C ALA A 61 -10.05 -2.51 -11.89
N ASN A 62 -11.33 -2.70 -11.54
CA ASN A 62 -12.39 -1.77 -11.91
C ASN A 62 -12.21 -0.39 -11.25
N GLU A 63 -11.82 -0.36 -9.97
CA GLU A 63 -11.47 0.90 -9.29
C GLU A 63 -10.26 1.58 -9.95
N ALA A 64 -9.21 0.82 -10.27
CA ALA A 64 -8.03 1.34 -10.95
C ALA A 64 -8.37 1.90 -12.35
N ILE A 65 -9.24 1.25 -13.11
CA ILE A 65 -9.71 1.74 -14.42
C ILE A 65 -10.49 3.05 -14.25
N THR A 66 -11.37 3.12 -13.25
CA THR A 66 -12.17 4.31 -12.95
C THR A 66 -11.27 5.49 -12.59
N LEU A 67 -10.34 5.28 -11.65
CA LEU A 67 -9.34 6.26 -11.26
C LEU A 67 -8.51 6.75 -12.45
N ARG A 68 -8.10 5.84 -13.35
CA ARG A 68 -7.30 6.20 -14.53
C ARG A 68 -8.08 6.90 -15.63
N THR A 69 -9.39 6.71 -15.67
CA THR A 69 -10.28 7.40 -16.62
C THR A 69 -10.52 8.83 -16.15
N GLN A 70 -10.65 9.02 -14.84
CA GLN A 70 -10.86 10.34 -14.22
C GLN A 70 -9.55 11.12 -14.07
N TYR A 71 -8.45 10.44 -13.79
CA TYR A 71 -7.15 11.03 -13.46
C TYR A 71 -6.03 10.36 -14.27
N THR A 72 -4.98 11.10 -14.65
CA THR A 72 -3.83 10.54 -15.38
C THR A 72 -2.85 9.82 -14.44
N LEU A 73 -3.30 8.72 -13.81
CA LEU A 73 -2.50 7.90 -12.91
C LEU A 73 -1.72 6.80 -13.64
N LYS A 74 -0.51 6.50 -13.15
CA LYS A 74 0.22 5.30 -13.56
C LYS A 74 -0.50 4.05 -13.02
N THR A 75 -0.28 2.91 -13.67
CA THR A 75 -0.92 1.63 -13.25
C THR A 75 -0.63 1.27 -11.79
N PRO A 76 0.61 1.34 -11.27
CA PRO A 76 0.92 1.01 -9.89
C PRO A 76 0.11 1.86 -8.89
N ASP A 77 0.14 3.18 -9.06
CA ASP A 77 -0.58 4.14 -8.19
C ASP A 77 -2.10 3.90 -8.24
N ALA A 78 -2.65 3.68 -9.44
CA ALA A 78 -4.07 3.38 -9.62
C ALA A 78 -4.47 2.06 -8.95
N ILE A 79 -3.61 1.05 -8.97
CA ILE A 79 -3.86 -0.21 -8.27
C ILE A 79 -3.77 -0.02 -6.76
N GLN A 80 -2.79 0.73 -6.25
CA GLN A 80 -2.67 0.99 -4.81
C GLN A 80 -3.88 1.77 -4.27
N LEU A 81 -4.28 2.85 -4.94
CA LEU A 81 -5.49 3.60 -4.60
C LEU A 81 -6.75 2.74 -4.78
N GLY A 82 -6.88 2.05 -5.91
CA GLY A 82 -8.01 1.17 -6.19
C GLY A 82 -8.16 0.03 -5.18
N THR A 83 -7.05 -0.45 -4.60
CA THR A 83 -7.08 -1.44 -3.51
C THR A 83 -7.71 -0.85 -2.25
N ALA A 84 -7.35 0.38 -1.90
CA ALA A 84 -7.95 1.08 -0.77
C ALA A 84 -9.45 1.33 -0.97
N LEU A 85 -9.86 1.69 -2.20
CA LEU A 85 -11.26 1.91 -2.57
C LEU A 85 -12.07 0.62 -2.50
N ALA A 86 -11.63 -0.43 -3.20
CA ALA A 86 -12.34 -1.71 -3.31
C ALA A 86 -12.59 -2.36 -1.93
N TYR A 87 -11.66 -2.16 -0.99
CA TYR A 87 -11.76 -2.70 0.37
C TYR A 87 -12.24 -1.68 1.40
N SER A 88 -12.73 -0.52 0.97
CA SER A 88 -13.29 0.53 1.83
C SER A 88 -12.37 0.94 2.98
N ALA A 89 -11.08 1.13 2.69
CA ALA A 89 -10.10 1.58 3.69
C ALA A 89 -10.54 2.92 4.30
N THR A 90 -10.49 3.01 5.63
CA THR A 90 -10.86 4.24 6.36
C THR A 90 -9.85 5.37 6.13
N TYR A 91 -8.57 5.00 6.05
CA TYR A 91 -7.45 5.90 5.84
C TYR A 91 -6.51 5.33 4.78
N ILE A 92 -5.93 6.22 3.98
CA ILE A 92 -4.84 5.92 3.06
C ILE A 92 -3.58 6.59 3.60
N ILE A 93 -2.53 5.81 3.84
CA ILE A 93 -1.24 6.31 4.29
C ILE A 93 -0.30 6.35 3.08
N THR A 94 0.23 7.52 2.74
CA THR A 94 1.08 7.69 1.56
C THR A 94 2.09 8.81 1.74
N ASN A 95 3.12 8.85 0.91
CA ASN A 95 3.97 10.02 0.75
C ASN A 95 3.48 10.94 -0.39
N ASP A 96 2.56 10.46 -1.22
CA ASP A 96 2.06 11.21 -2.36
C ASP A 96 0.94 12.19 -1.94
N ARG A 97 1.31 13.46 -1.91
CA ARG A 97 0.41 14.56 -1.55
C ARG A 97 -0.76 14.72 -2.53
N GLN A 98 -0.59 14.28 -3.78
CA GLN A 98 -1.62 14.43 -4.81
C GLN A 98 -2.84 13.57 -4.50
N TRP A 99 -2.67 12.44 -3.83
CA TRP A 99 -3.75 11.49 -3.55
C TRP A 99 -4.86 12.09 -2.69
N LYS A 100 -4.57 13.12 -1.87
CA LYS A 100 -5.58 13.89 -1.12
C LYS A 100 -6.71 14.43 -2.00
N GLN A 101 -6.46 14.64 -3.30
CA GLN A 101 -7.43 15.21 -4.24
C GLN A 101 -8.06 14.15 -5.16
N LEU A 102 -7.54 12.92 -5.16
CA LEU A 102 -7.92 11.88 -6.13
C LEU A 102 -8.92 10.88 -5.56
N THR A 103 -9.22 10.99 -4.26
CA THR A 103 -9.96 9.98 -3.51
C THR A 103 -10.82 10.62 -2.42
N PRO A 104 -12.02 10.10 -2.14
CA PRO A 104 -12.85 10.59 -1.05
C PRO A 104 -12.37 10.13 0.34
N GLN A 105 -11.47 9.15 0.43
CA GLN A 105 -10.94 8.63 1.70
C GLN A 105 -10.02 9.64 2.39
N ASN A 106 -9.91 9.54 3.71
CA ASN A 106 -8.96 10.34 4.48
C ASN A 106 -7.53 9.93 4.12
N VAL A 107 -6.74 10.85 3.58
CA VAL A 107 -5.33 10.61 3.26
C VAL A 107 -4.44 11.22 4.33
N LEU A 108 -3.67 10.36 5.00
CA LEU A 108 -2.64 10.73 5.97
C LEU A 108 -1.28 10.67 5.30
N LEU A 109 -0.49 11.74 5.44
CA LEU A 109 0.88 11.72 4.95
C LEU A 109 1.81 11.16 6.01
N VAL A 110 2.77 10.34 5.59
CA VAL A 110 3.72 9.72 6.52
C VAL A 110 4.56 10.76 7.26
N ASP A 111 4.84 11.92 6.65
CA ASP A 111 5.56 13.03 7.29
C ASP A 111 4.70 13.88 8.23
N GLU A 112 3.39 13.68 8.23
CA GLU A 112 2.43 14.28 9.17
C GLU A 112 2.18 13.35 10.40
N MET A 113 2.92 12.22 10.52
CA MET A 113 2.80 11.18 11.58
C MET A 113 4.10 10.94 12.39
#